data_AF-A0A497NDY6-F1
#
_entry.id   AF-A0A497NDY6-F1
#
_cell.length_a   1.000
_cell.length_b   1.000
_cell.length_c   1.000
_cell.angle_alpha   90.00
_cell.angle_beta   90.00
_cell.angle_gamma   90.00
#
_symmetry.space_group_name_H-M   'P 1'
#
loop_
_entity.id
_entity.type
_entity.pdbx_description
1 polymer ?
#
loop_
_entity_poly.entity_id
_entity_poly.type
_entity_poly.pdbx_seq_one_letter_code
_entity_poly.pdbx_strand_id
1 'polypeptide(L)'
;MKRGEQLRQIDILRIFNQAWIELYCPPVKLSLDGGEDQPLSSAPLTVVNGTVYLRPDLIPEGCNPHRFLLWYFRHELAHVHHCPYDVKTAYSLERAAQEVVKDWSISYLATHIFADLQVNLNYLPRRFNEMPYLVELAGKWGLPLVDEVLQGVYTLIHPTIKPRHEAIR
;
A
#
# COMPACT_ATOMS: atom_id res chain seq x y z
N MET A 1 19.82 -1.51 -17.69
CA MET A 1 20.05 -0.60 -16.54
C MET A 1 19.69 -1.37 -15.28
N LYS A 2 20.56 -1.43 -14.26
CA LYS A 2 20.29 -2.24 -13.07
C LYS A 2 19.27 -1.51 -12.17
N ARG A 3 18.20 -2.18 -11.69
CA ARG A 3 17.11 -1.58 -10.87
C ARG A 3 17.60 -0.69 -9.71
N GLY A 4 18.72 -1.07 -9.08
CA GLY A 4 19.35 -0.28 -8.01
C GLY A 4 20.01 1.05 -8.44
N GLU A 5 20.20 1.32 -9.74
CA GLU A 5 20.65 2.64 -10.25
C GLU A 5 19.49 3.62 -10.41
N GLN A 6 18.27 3.11 -10.63
CA GLN A 6 17.08 3.93 -10.85
C GLN A 6 16.59 4.59 -9.56
N LEU A 7 16.61 3.84 -8.43
CA LEU A 7 16.38 4.38 -7.09
C LEU A 7 17.45 5.39 -6.65
N ARG A 8 18.69 5.24 -7.14
CA ARG A 8 19.78 6.19 -6.85
C ARG A 8 19.60 7.55 -7.55
N GLN A 9 18.84 7.62 -8.65
CA GLN A 9 18.49 8.88 -9.30
C GLN A 9 17.24 9.55 -8.72
N ILE A 10 16.40 8.80 -8.01
CA ILE A 10 15.17 9.32 -7.41
C ILE A 10 15.50 9.83 -6.01
N ASP A 11 15.18 11.09 -5.73
CA ASP A 11 15.31 11.65 -4.38
C ASP A 11 14.17 11.13 -3.48
N ILE A 12 14.33 9.91 -2.97
CA ILE A 12 13.35 9.20 -2.14
C ILE A 12 13.06 10.00 -0.86
N LEU A 13 14.10 10.58 -0.24
CA LEU A 13 13.96 11.39 0.97
C LEU A 13 13.05 12.58 0.74
N ARG A 14 13.23 13.28 -0.39
CA ARG A 14 12.35 14.40 -0.75
C ARG A 14 10.91 13.97 -0.98
N ILE A 15 10.68 12.85 -1.66
CA ILE A 15 9.32 12.34 -1.91
C ILE A 15 8.65 11.90 -0.61
N PHE A 16 9.40 11.21 0.27
CA PHE A 16 8.91 10.84 1.60
C PHE A 16 8.57 12.07 2.44
N ASN A 17 9.46 13.05 2.51
CA ASN A 17 9.24 14.29 3.25
C ASN A 17 8.04 15.06 2.71
N GLN A 18 7.81 15.04 1.39
CA GLN A 18 6.61 15.59 0.80
C GLN A 18 5.36 14.88 1.34
N ALA A 19 5.27 13.55 1.22
CA ALA A 19 4.13 12.78 1.73
C ALA A 19 3.92 12.97 3.24
N TRP A 20 5.01 13.05 3.99
CA TRP A 20 5.04 13.26 5.43
C TRP A 20 4.43 14.61 5.82
N ILE A 21 4.82 15.70 5.15
CA ILE A 21 4.24 17.03 5.36
C ILE A 21 2.77 17.05 4.95
N GLU A 22 2.43 16.45 3.81
CA GLU A 22 1.06 16.39 3.29
C GLU A 22 0.09 15.65 4.23
N LEU A 23 0.60 14.75 5.07
CA LEU A 23 -0.15 13.98 6.06
C LEU A 23 0.07 14.46 7.51
N TYR A 24 0.43 15.73 7.69
CA TYR A 24 0.58 16.36 9.01
C TYR A 24 1.65 15.73 9.90
N CYS A 25 2.76 15.33 9.30
CA CYS A 25 3.97 14.91 10.01
C CYS A 25 3.73 13.72 10.97
N PRO A 26 3.26 12.56 10.48
CA PRO A 26 3.06 11.38 11.32
C PRO A 26 4.36 11.00 12.05
N PRO A 27 4.30 10.37 13.24
CA PRO A 27 5.47 10.12 14.08
C PRO A 27 6.36 8.98 13.56
N VAL A 28 6.91 9.13 12.35
CA VAL A 28 7.77 8.15 11.66
C VAL A 28 8.96 8.83 10.99
N LYS A 29 10.02 8.06 10.78
CA LYS A 29 11.27 8.43 10.13
C LYS A 29 11.56 7.43 9.01
N LEU A 30 12.17 7.88 7.92
CA LEU A 30 12.62 7.01 6.83
C LEU A 30 14.06 6.55 7.08
N SER A 31 14.34 5.25 6.97
CA SER A 31 15.71 4.72 6.89
C SER A 31 15.88 3.92 5.60
N LEU A 32 16.87 4.33 4.80
CA LEU A 32 17.23 3.62 3.57
C LEU A 32 18.26 2.53 3.80
N ASP A 33 18.90 2.53 4.97
CA ASP A 33 19.87 1.53 5.39
C ASP A 33 19.10 0.33 5.97
N GLY A 34 18.92 -0.71 5.17
CA GLY A 34 18.65 -2.04 5.71
C GLY A 34 19.90 -2.46 6.47
N GLY A 35 19.85 -2.43 7.81
CA GLY A 35 20.93 -3.00 8.60
C GLY A 35 21.16 -4.46 8.19
N GLU A 36 22.42 -4.84 8.01
CA GLU A 36 22.84 -6.16 7.51
C GLU A 36 22.30 -7.35 8.33
N ASP A 37 21.74 -7.10 9.52
CA ASP A 37 21.32 -8.10 10.50
C ASP A 37 19.80 -8.19 10.77
N GLN A 38 18.93 -7.48 10.04
CA GLN A 38 17.48 -7.64 10.21
C GLN A 38 16.88 -8.41 9.03
N PRO A 39 16.16 -9.53 9.27
CA PRO A 39 15.41 -10.19 8.22
C PRO A 39 14.32 -9.21 7.75
N LEU A 40 14.64 -8.46 6.68
CA LEU A 40 13.69 -7.62 5.99
C LEU A 40 12.51 -8.52 5.63
N SER A 41 11.37 -8.23 6.25
CA SER A 41 10.09 -8.85 5.95
C SER A 41 9.90 -8.94 4.45
N SER A 42 9.17 -9.96 3.98
CA SER A 42 8.78 -10.07 2.57
C SER A 42 7.96 -8.88 2.08
N ALA A 43 7.51 -8.00 2.99
CA ALA A 43 6.73 -6.82 2.70
C ALA A 43 7.53 -5.74 1.93
N PRO A 44 6.92 -5.11 0.91
CA PRO A 44 7.53 -4.05 0.10
C PRO A 44 7.97 -2.81 0.90
N LEU A 45 7.31 -2.54 2.03
CA LEU A 45 7.71 -1.58 3.05
C LEU A 45 7.55 -2.21 4.43
N THR A 46 8.53 -1.98 5.31
CA THR A 46 8.44 -2.41 6.71
C THR A 46 8.62 -1.21 7.61
N VAL A 47 7.68 -0.97 8.53
CA VAL A 47 7.85 0.03 9.61
C VAL A 47 8.22 -0.69 10.89
N VAL A 48 9.45 -0.50 11.37
CA VAL A 48 9.92 -1.05 12.65
C VAL A 48 10.33 0.10 13.55
N ASN A 49 9.74 0.22 14.74
CA ASN A 49 10.05 1.28 15.73
C ASN A 49 10.02 2.70 15.14
N GLY A 50 9.01 2.98 14.31
CA GLY A 50 8.87 4.28 13.63
C GLY A 50 9.89 4.51 12.51
N THR A 51 10.62 3.48 12.08
CA THR A 51 11.58 3.54 10.96
C THR A 51 11.03 2.78 9.76
N VAL A 52 10.91 3.46 8.61
CA VAL A 52 10.42 2.91 7.35
C VAL A 52 11.58 2.35 6.54
N TYR A 53 11.51 1.07 6.13
CA TYR A 53 12.46 0.39 5.25
C TYR A 53 11.82 0.10 3.88
N LEU A 54 12.58 0.30 2.79
CA LEU A 54 12.09 0.12 1.42
C LEU A 54 12.88 -0.95 0.68
N ARG A 55 12.18 -1.81 -0.05
CA ARG A 55 12.84 -2.78 -0.93
C ARG A 55 13.33 -2.15 -2.24
N PRO A 56 14.47 -2.59 -2.78
CA PRO A 56 15.05 -2.04 -4.01
C PRO A 56 14.29 -2.41 -5.31
N ASP A 57 13.35 -3.36 -5.25
CA ASP A 57 12.52 -3.83 -6.36
C ASP A 57 11.07 -3.31 -6.32
N LEU A 58 10.79 -2.33 -5.46
CA LEU A 58 9.45 -1.83 -5.18
C LEU A 58 8.74 -1.19 -6.39
N ILE A 59 9.47 -0.48 -7.25
CA ILE A 59 8.88 0.33 -8.33
C ILE A 59 8.64 -0.55 -9.56
N PRO A 60 7.39 -0.68 -10.02
CA PRO A 60 7.10 -1.56 -11.15
C PRO A 60 7.44 -0.95 -12.50
N GLU A 61 7.66 -1.81 -13.49
CA GLU A 61 8.06 -1.39 -14.83
C GLU A 61 6.94 -0.64 -15.56
N GLY A 62 7.34 0.37 -16.34
CA GLY A 62 6.40 1.18 -17.15
C GLY A 62 5.55 2.18 -16.36
N CYS A 63 5.77 2.35 -15.05
CA CYS A 63 5.11 3.39 -14.26
C CYS A 63 6.01 4.62 -14.05
N ASN A 64 5.41 5.78 -13.79
CA ASN A 64 6.16 6.95 -13.32
C ASN A 64 6.67 6.70 -11.88
N PRO A 65 7.99 6.56 -11.65
CA PRO A 65 8.54 6.18 -10.35
C PRO A 65 8.23 7.19 -9.25
N HIS A 66 8.22 8.49 -9.59
CA HIS A 66 7.94 9.56 -8.65
C HIS A 66 6.49 9.55 -8.17
N ARG A 67 5.52 9.48 -9.10
CA ARG A 67 4.10 9.39 -8.74
C ARG A 67 3.83 8.13 -7.94
N PHE A 68 4.44 7.01 -8.32
CA PHE A 68 4.31 5.75 -7.60
C PHE A 68 4.78 5.85 -6.15
N LEU A 69 6.03 6.26 -5.94
CA LEU A 69 6.57 6.38 -4.58
C LEU A 69 5.80 7.39 -3.73
N LEU A 70 5.37 8.51 -4.31
CA LEU A 70 4.58 9.51 -3.58
C LEU A 70 3.25 8.93 -3.08
N TRP A 71 2.51 8.27 -3.96
CA TRP A 71 1.23 7.65 -3.59
C TRP A 71 1.40 6.46 -2.66
N TYR A 72 2.49 5.71 -2.82
CA TYR A 72 2.89 4.64 -1.92
C TYR A 72 3.16 5.15 -0.50
N PHE A 73 3.98 6.21 -0.34
CA PHE A 73 4.19 6.81 0.98
C PHE A 73 2.91 7.40 1.56
N ARG A 74 2.07 8.06 0.74
CA ARG A 74 0.78 8.58 1.21
C ARG A 74 -0.11 7.47 1.79
N HIS A 75 -0.13 6.29 1.16
CA HIS A 75 -0.87 5.13 1.65
C HIS A 75 -0.34 4.64 3.00
N GLU A 76 0.95 4.33 3.07
CA GLU A 76 1.58 3.78 4.28
C GLU A 76 1.52 4.74 5.46
N LEU A 77 1.81 6.02 5.21
CA LEU A 77 1.70 7.07 6.22
C LEU A 77 0.26 7.32 6.64
N ALA A 78 -0.72 7.11 5.75
CA ALA A 78 -2.13 7.19 6.12
C ALA A 78 -2.50 6.10 7.12
N HIS A 79 -1.99 4.86 7.01
CA HIS A 79 -2.25 3.84 8.03
C HIS A 79 -1.68 4.19 9.41
N VAL A 80 -0.58 4.95 9.45
CA VAL A 80 0.02 5.43 10.71
C VAL A 80 -0.75 6.61 11.29
N HIS A 81 -1.12 7.58 10.46
CA HIS A 81 -1.78 8.81 10.88
C HIS A 81 -3.29 8.63 11.11
N HIS A 82 -3.92 7.87 10.22
CA HIS A 82 -5.35 7.61 10.15
C HIS A 82 -5.57 6.13 10.39
N CYS A 83 -5.99 5.77 11.60
CA CYS A 83 -6.44 4.42 11.87
C CYS A 83 -7.79 4.22 11.15
N PRO A 84 -7.88 3.39 10.09
CA PRO A 84 -9.11 3.26 9.33
C PRO A 84 -10.28 2.75 10.19
N TYR A 85 -9.94 2.02 11.25
CA TYR A 85 -10.86 1.50 12.26
C TYR A 85 -10.20 1.62 13.64
N ASP A 86 -10.92 2.09 14.66
CA ASP A 86 -10.44 1.92 16.03
C ASP A 86 -10.30 0.42 16.39
N VAL A 87 -9.52 0.10 17.43
CA VAL A 87 -9.23 -1.30 17.82
C VAL A 87 -10.49 -2.14 18.02
N LYS A 88 -11.57 -1.54 18.56
CA LYS A 88 -12.82 -2.26 18.79
C LYS A 88 -13.55 -2.53 17.47
N THR A 89 -13.54 -1.57 16.56
CA THR A 89 -14.12 -1.72 15.22
C THR A 89 -13.33 -2.74 14.39
N ALA A 90 -12.00 -2.68 14.41
CA ALA A 90 -11.13 -3.67 13.74
C ALA A 90 -11.42 -5.08 14.25
N TYR A 91 -11.44 -5.29 15.58
CA TYR A 91 -11.77 -6.58 16.17
C TYR A 91 -13.18 -7.06 15.81
N SER A 92 -14.15 -6.14 15.73
CA SER A 92 -15.52 -6.48 15.34
C SER A 92 -15.60 -6.96 13.89
N LEU A 93 -14.82 -6.35 12.98
CA LEU A 93 -14.69 -6.79 11.59
C LEU A 93 -14.03 -8.17 11.49
N GLU A 94 -12.95 -8.40 12.23
CA GLU A 94 -12.28 -9.70 12.30
C GLU A 94 -13.23 -10.80 12.79
N ARG A 95 -14.02 -10.51 13.83
CA ARG A 95 -15.02 -11.43 14.37
C ARG A 95 -16.13 -11.73 13.36
N ALA A 96 -16.63 -10.73 12.65
CA ALA A 96 -17.63 -10.91 11.61
C ALA A 96 -17.09 -11.75 10.44
N ALA A 97 -15.85 -11.50 10.01
CA ALA A 97 -15.18 -12.31 9.00
C ALA A 97 -15.03 -13.77 9.48
N GLN A 98 -14.62 -13.96 10.74
CA GLN A 98 -14.46 -15.28 11.36
C GLN A 98 -15.77 -16.06 11.40
N GLU A 99 -16.92 -15.41 11.55
CA GLU A 99 -18.21 -16.06 11.49
C GLU A 99 -18.51 -16.66 10.11
N VAL A 100 -17.98 -16.07 9.04
CA VAL A 100 -18.18 -16.52 7.65
C VAL A 100 -17.11 -17.54 7.24
N VAL A 101 -15.84 -17.20 7.40
CA VAL A 101 -14.73 -17.99 6.82
C VAL A 101 -14.23 -19.08 7.76
N LYS A 102 -14.54 -19.00 9.05
CA LYS A 102 -14.13 -19.94 10.11
C LYS A 102 -12.60 -20.16 10.21
N ASP A 103 -11.80 -19.26 9.67
CA ASP A 103 -10.33 -19.26 9.70
C ASP A 103 -9.81 -17.87 10.09
N TRP A 104 -9.06 -17.82 11.19
CA TRP A 104 -8.54 -16.55 11.72
C TRP A 104 -7.54 -15.90 10.77
N SER A 105 -6.74 -16.69 10.04
CA SER A 105 -5.76 -16.18 9.08
C SER A 105 -6.45 -15.42 7.96
N ILE A 106 -7.57 -15.95 7.46
CA ILE A 106 -8.39 -15.32 6.42
C ILE A 106 -9.15 -14.11 7.00
N SER A 107 -9.58 -14.20 8.25
CA SER A 107 -10.29 -13.10 8.93
C SER A 107 -9.41 -11.87 9.15
N TYR A 108 -8.16 -12.07 9.56
CA TYR A 108 -7.18 -11.00 9.67
C TYR A 108 -6.84 -10.42 8.29
N LEU A 109 -6.68 -11.28 7.29
CA LEU A 109 -6.46 -10.85 5.91
C LEU A 109 -7.62 -9.98 5.39
N ALA A 110 -8.88 -10.37 5.65
CA ALA A 110 -10.05 -9.59 5.25
C ALA A 110 -10.04 -8.19 5.89
N THR A 111 -9.68 -8.10 7.16
CA THR A 111 -9.61 -6.82 7.89
C THR A 111 -8.49 -5.94 7.34
N HIS A 112 -7.34 -6.53 7.01
CA HIS A 112 -6.26 -5.83 6.32
C HIS A 112 -6.71 -5.28 4.95
N ILE A 113 -7.36 -6.10 4.12
CA ILE A 113 -7.92 -5.65 2.83
C ILE A 113 -8.90 -4.48 3.02
N PHE A 114 -9.81 -4.56 3.99
CA PHE A 114 -10.75 -3.48 4.25
C PHE A 114 -10.09 -2.21 4.78
N ALA A 115 -8.99 -2.32 5.50
CA ALA A 115 -8.21 -1.18 5.95
C ALA A 115 -7.62 -0.44 4.74
N ASP A 116 -7.01 -1.18 3.82
CA ASP A 116 -6.39 -0.62 2.62
C ASP A 116 -7.44 0.00 1.67
N LEU A 117 -8.59 -0.66 1.51
CA LEU A 117 -9.71 -0.12 0.73
C LEU A 117 -10.23 1.19 1.33
N GLN A 118 -10.33 1.30 2.66
CA GLN A 118 -10.70 2.56 3.31
C GLN A 118 -9.70 3.65 2.94
N VAL A 119 -8.40 3.38 3.09
CA VAL A 119 -7.36 4.37 2.81
C VAL A 119 -7.39 4.79 1.33
N ASN A 120 -7.36 3.83 0.41
CA ASN A 120 -7.21 4.07 -1.02
C ASN A 120 -8.47 4.59 -1.71
N LEU A 121 -9.65 4.20 -1.24
CA LEU A 121 -10.92 4.57 -1.91
C LEU A 121 -11.70 5.65 -1.16
N ASN A 122 -11.38 5.90 0.11
CA ASN A 122 -12.11 6.87 0.91
C ASN A 122 -11.23 8.00 1.42
N TYR A 123 -10.20 7.71 2.23
CA TYR A 123 -9.40 8.75 2.86
C TYR A 123 -8.57 9.55 1.86
N LEU A 124 -7.73 8.88 1.08
CA LEU A 124 -6.81 9.52 0.15
C LEU A 124 -7.52 10.29 -0.99
N PRO A 125 -8.55 9.74 -1.66
CA PRO A 125 -9.29 10.50 -2.67
C PRO A 125 -9.92 11.77 -2.11
N ARG A 126 -10.48 11.73 -0.89
CA ARG A 126 -11.07 12.91 -0.24
C ARG A 126 -10.02 13.94 0.17
N ARG A 127 -8.84 13.48 0.61
CA ARG A 127 -7.73 14.33 1.05
C ARG A 127 -7.12 15.11 -0.12
N PHE A 128 -6.87 14.44 -1.24
CA PHE A 128 -6.12 14.99 -2.36
C PHE A 128 -6.98 15.35 -3.58
N ASN A 129 -8.28 15.00 -3.57
CA ASN A 129 -9.19 15.17 -4.70
C ASN A 129 -8.65 14.56 -6.01
N GLU A 130 -7.88 13.48 -5.89
CA GLU A 130 -7.22 12.74 -6.97
C GLU A 130 -7.27 11.25 -6.62
N MET A 131 -7.41 10.40 -7.63
CA MET A 131 -7.34 8.97 -7.44
C MET A 131 -5.90 8.55 -7.09
N PRO A 132 -5.68 7.67 -6.11
CA PRO A 132 -4.35 7.16 -5.84
C PRO A 132 -3.76 6.47 -7.06
N TYR A 133 -2.54 6.84 -7.42
CA TYR A 133 -1.85 6.26 -8.57
C TYR A 133 -1.66 4.74 -8.46
N LEU A 134 -1.62 4.19 -7.24
CA LEU A 134 -1.62 2.75 -6.97
C LEU A 134 -2.88 2.06 -7.52
N VAL A 135 -4.04 2.71 -7.39
CA VAL A 135 -5.34 2.22 -7.89
C VAL A 135 -5.38 2.33 -9.42
N GLU A 136 -4.86 3.41 -10.00
CA GLU A 136 -4.77 3.58 -11.48
C GLU A 136 -3.92 2.50 -12.16
N LEU A 137 -2.97 1.92 -11.43
CA LEU A 137 -2.06 0.89 -11.95
C LEU A 137 -2.61 -0.54 -11.80
N ALA A 138 -3.80 -0.72 -11.24
CA ALA A 138 -4.44 -2.03 -11.08
C ALA A 138 -4.52 -2.77 -12.42
N GLY A 139 -4.16 -4.06 -12.42
CA GLY A 139 -4.11 -4.91 -13.61
C GLY A 139 -2.76 -4.94 -14.35
N LYS A 140 -1.72 -4.22 -13.88
CA LYS A 140 -0.40 -4.24 -14.55
C LYS A 140 0.65 -5.11 -13.86
N TRP A 141 0.43 -5.57 -12.62
CA TRP A 141 1.50 -6.14 -11.78
C TRP A 141 1.20 -7.55 -11.29
N GLY A 142 2.23 -8.38 -11.19
CA GLY A 142 2.19 -9.64 -10.43
C GLY A 142 2.55 -9.31 -8.99
N LEU A 143 1.56 -9.35 -8.11
CA LEU A 143 1.69 -8.92 -6.73
C LEU A 143 1.32 -10.09 -5.80
N PRO A 144 1.70 -10.03 -4.51
CA PRO A 144 1.15 -10.92 -3.49
C PRO A 144 -0.38 -11.06 -3.59
N LEU A 145 -0.92 -12.20 -3.14
CA LEU A 145 -2.36 -12.52 -3.20
C LEU A 145 -3.28 -11.40 -2.68
N VAL A 146 -2.85 -10.68 -1.63
CA VAL A 146 -3.58 -9.54 -1.05
C VAL A 146 -3.80 -8.43 -2.08
N ASP A 147 -2.75 -8.08 -2.79
CA ASP A 147 -2.79 -7.05 -3.80
C ASP A 147 -3.59 -7.49 -5.03
N GLU A 148 -3.61 -8.78 -5.37
CA GLU A 148 -4.48 -9.31 -6.43
C GLU A 148 -5.97 -9.13 -6.08
N VAL A 149 -6.34 -9.40 -4.83
CA VAL A 149 -7.72 -9.17 -4.35
C VAL A 149 -8.06 -7.68 -4.39
N LEU A 150 -7.16 -6.82 -3.89
CA LEU A 150 -7.34 -5.36 -3.94
C LEU A 150 -7.48 -4.86 -5.38
N GLN A 151 -6.66 -5.36 -6.32
CA GLN A 151 -6.79 -5.04 -7.74
C GLN A 151 -8.14 -5.47 -8.31
N GLY A 152 -8.64 -6.66 -7.96
CA GLY A 152 -9.97 -7.12 -8.35
C GLY A 152 -11.05 -6.12 -7.92
N VAL A 153 -10.99 -5.65 -6.68
CA VAL A 153 -11.93 -4.64 -6.15
C VAL A 153 -11.79 -3.30 -6.88
N TYR A 154 -10.57 -2.81 -7.10
CA TYR A 154 -10.33 -1.55 -7.82
C TYR A 154 -10.87 -1.57 -9.25
N THR A 155 -10.71 -2.70 -9.94
CA THR A 155 -11.20 -2.89 -11.31
C THR A 155 -12.74 -2.85 -11.37
N LEU A 156 -13.43 -3.41 -10.36
CA LEU A 156 -14.89 -3.37 -10.27
C LEU A 156 -15.44 -1.97 -10.00
N ILE A 157 -14.76 -1.20 -9.16
CA ILE A 157 -15.20 0.15 -8.77
C ILE A 157 -14.90 1.18 -9.87
N HIS A 158 -13.85 0.94 -10.66
CA HIS A 158 -13.44 1.81 -11.75
C HIS A 158 -13.36 1.05 -13.08
N PRO A 159 -14.48 0.89 -13.81
CA PRO A 159 -14.56 0.07 -15.02
C PRO A 159 -13.70 0.56 -16.21
N THR A 160 -13.08 1.74 -16.09
CA THR A 160 -12.05 2.21 -17.03
C THR A 160 -10.71 1.46 -16.89
N ILE A 161 -10.51 0.76 -15.77
CA ILE A 161 -9.39 -0.14 -15.53
C ILE A 161 -9.79 -1.51 -16.08
N LYS A 162 -9.01 -2.06 -17.03
CA LYS A 162 -9.31 -3.38 -17.62
C LYS A 162 -8.82 -4.50 -16.69
N PRO A 163 -9.67 -5.49 -16.35
CA PRO A 163 -9.23 -6.67 -15.62
C PRO A 163 -8.19 -7.44 -16.43
N ARG A 164 -7.19 -7.98 -15.73
CA ARG A 164 -6.14 -8.81 -16.34
C ARG A 164 -6.66 -10.19 -16.78
N HIS A 165 -7.75 -10.65 -16.16
CA HIS A 165 -8.38 -11.95 -16.42
C HIS A 165 -9.65 -11.82 -17.25
N GLU A 166 -9.51 -11.58 -18.56
CA GLU A 166 -10.55 -11.88 -19.56
C GLU A 166 -10.28 -13.22 -20.26
N ALA A 167 -9.79 -14.21 -19.51
CA ALA A 167 -9.63 -15.57 -19.99
C ALA A 167 -10.17 -16.53 -18.93
N ILE A 168 -11.50 -16.71 -18.94
CA ILE A 168 -12.22 -17.99 -18.85
C ILE A 168 -13.69 -17.60 -19.10
N ARG A 169 -14.15 -17.86 -20.33
CA ARG A 169 -15.56 -18.01 -20.68
C ARG A 169 -15.75 -19.44 -21.15
#